data_AF-Q95QU5-F1
#
_entry.id   AF-Q95QU5-F1
#
_cell.length_a   1.000
_cell.length_b   1.000
_cell.length_c   1.000
_cell.angle_alpha   90.00
_cell.angle_beta   90.00
_cell.angle_gamma   90.00
#
_symmetry.space_group_name_H-M   'P 1'
#
loop_
_entity.id
_entity.type
_entity.pdbx_description
1 polymer ?
#
loop_
_entity_poly.entity_id
_entity_poly.type
_entity_poly.pdbx_seq_one_letter_code
_entity_poly.pdbx_strand_id
1 'polypeptide(L)'
;MRLTLLLRETISQVQKLIKDDLNVLKIDKYLVNIKAGSGGSGLSRYNGVGGNGGDIYFVAKPSLAFTDIKKRLKNKMKIRSENGEAATKIMLIGQHAKHQFFDVPVGIEVVDREKNKLIARCSKPFHRYLIARGGEGGYSKIGYKGSKGDTFDVEIHLKLRPNIGLLGFPNAGKSTLLKALVPEKSVKIADYAFTTVNPQVAFFKNKEEFSVEDPSFTLSIADLPGIIEGASMNRGKGYKFLKHLEYADIVVMVVDCQGFQLKNELDCPFRNPLESIALLNREVELYNQKLARKPVICVLNKIDALDENEKTNISSLAKSLQSQKWIDMVPEEMRPKIPMRFEHVVQLSARSGKIDEFTNVLKLMRHHLHALKDVQDNPENTKHVKKRFL
;
A
#
# COMPACT_ATOMS: atom_id res chain seq x y z
N MET A 1 24.60 -30.43 32.81
CA MET A 1 24.09 -29.07 33.13
C MET A 1 24.26 -28.06 31.99
N ARG A 2 25.44 -27.89 31.37
CA ARG A 2 25.67 -26.87 30.31
C ARG A 2 24.72 -26.95 29.10
N LEU A 3 24.44 -28.15 28.59
CA LEU A 3 23.51 -28.36 27.47
C LEU A 3 22.07 -27.91 27.81
N THR A 4 21.64 -28.09 29.06
CA THR A 4 20.28 -27.76 29.50
C THR A 4 20.06 -26.25 29.62
N LEU A 5 21.10 -25.49 29.99
CA LEU A 5 21.06 -24.02 30.04
C LEU A 5 20.94 -23.41 28.64
N LEU A 6 21.76 -23.87 27.68
CA LEU A 6 21.70 -23.42 26.29
C LEU A 6 20.32 -23.69 25.65
N LEU A 7 19.72 -24.85 25.95
CA LEU A 7 18.36 -25.18 25.50
C LEU A 7 17.30 -24.24 26.11
N ARG A 8 17.41 -23.89 27.39
CA ARG A 8 16.49 -22.93 28.02
C ARG A 8 16.64 -21.52 27.46
N GLU A 9 17.87 -21.05 27.23
CA GLU A 9 18.11 -19.73 26.66
C GLU A 9 17.58 -19.63 25.23
N THR A 10 17.81 -20.66 24.41
CA THR A 10 17.28 -20.71 23.04
C THR A 10 15.75 -20.79 23.03
N ILE A 11 15.12 -21.60 23.89
CA ILE A 11 13.65 -21.63 24.02
C ILE A 11 13.12 -20.26 24.47
N SER A 12 13.77 -19.61 25.44
CA SER A 12 13.34 -18.28 25.90
C SER A 12 13.50 -17.23 24.81
N GLN A 13 14.56 -17.28 24.01
CA GLN A 13 14.74 -16.38 22.86
C GLN A 13 13.68 -16.64 21.79
N VAL A 14 13.39 -17.90 21.46
CA VAL A 14 12.35 -18.28 20.50
C VAL A 14 10.97 -17.85 20.99
N GLN A 15 10.64 -18.05 22.26
CA GLN A 15 9.38 -17.58 22.84
C GLN A 15 9.27 -16.04 22.82
N LYS A 16 10.39 -15.34 23.03
CA LYS A 16 10.44 -13.87 22.95
C LYS A 16 10.23 -13.40 21.51
N LEU A 17 10.88 -14.03 20.54
CA LEU A 17 10.68 -13.79 19.11
C LEU A 17 9.24 -14.08 18.67
N ILE A 18 8.65 -15.19 19.11
CA ILE A 18 7.24 -15.52 18.83
C ILE A 18 6.30 -14.50 19.49
N LYS A 19 6.58 -14.07 20.72
CA LYS A 19 5.79 -13.01 21.38
C LYS A 19 5.93 -11.69 20.66
N ASP A 20 7.12 -11.36 20.17
CA ASP A 20 7.38 -10.14 19.42
C ASP A 20 6.69 -10.22 18.05
N ASP A 21 6.76 -11.34 17.33
CA ASP A 21 6.03 -11.59 16.07
C ASP A 21 4.50 -11.56 16.28
N LEU A 22 3.99 -12.17 17.35
CA LEU A 22 2.57 -12.11 17.73
C LEU A 22 2.16 -10.69 18.17
N ASN A 23 3.04 -9.95 18.83
CA ASN A 23 2.82 -8.56 19.18
C ASN A 23 2.81 -7.69 17.92
N VAL A 24 3.68 -7.95 16.95
CA VAL A 24 3.69 -7.29 15.63
C VAL A 24 2.36 -7.54 14.93
N LEU A 25 1.89 -8.80 14.85
CA LEU A 25 0.55 -9.13 14.33
C LEU A 25 -0.59 -8.47 15.13
N LYS A 26 -0.42 -8.26 16.44
CA LYS A 26 -1.40 -7.55 17.29
C LYS A 26 -1.38 -6.05 17.08
N ILE A 27 -0.22 -5.45 16.74
CA ILE A 27 -0.07 -4.01 16.52
C ILE A 27 -0.72 -3.58 15.20
N ASP A 28 -1.10 -4.51 14.31
CA ASP A 28 -1.70 -4.18 13.01
C ASP A 28 -3.16 -3.72 13.07
N LYS A 29 -3.79 -3.79 14.25
CA LYS A 29 -5.20 -3.41 14.43
C LYS A 29 -5.42 -2.47 15.61
N TYR A 30 -6.17 -1.40 15.37
CA TYR A 30 -6.73 -0.54 16.42
C TYR A 30 -8.24 -0.62 16.41
N LEU A 31 -8.81 -0.94 17.56
CA LEU A 31 -10.24 -0.80 17.78
C LEU A 31 -10.54 0.63 18.21
N VAL A 32 -11.41 1.32 17.48
CA VAL A 32 -11.77 2.71 17.72
C VAL A 32 -13.28 2.86 17.70
N ASN A 33 -13.83 3.44 18.76
CA ASN A 33 -15.23 3.80 18.81
C ASN A 33 -15.46 5.13 18.08
N ILE A 34 -16.35 5.13 17.09
CA ILE A 34 -16.68 6.30 16.28
C ILE A 34 -18.09 6.76 16.65
N LYS A 35 -18.24 8.07 16.90
CA LYS A 35 -19.53 8.71 17.14
C LYS A 35 -19.61 10.05 16.44
N ALA A 36 -20.34 10.10 15.33
CA ALA A 36 -20.64 11.34 14.64
C ALA A 36 -21.56 12.24 15.48
N GLY A 37 -21.64 13.50 15.10
CA GLY A 37 -22.46 14.49 15.77
C GLY A 37 -23.95 14.21 15.60
N SER A 38 -24.74 14.43 16.63
CA SER A 38 -26.21 14.45 16.50
C SER A 38 -26.69 15.78 15.93
N GLY A 39 -27.81 15.77 15.20
CA GLY A 39 -28.50 16.98 14.81
C GLY A 39 -29.15 17.69 15.99
N GLY A 40 -29.11 19.02 15.98
CA GLY A 40 -29.79 19.86 16.94
C GLY A 40 -31.30 19.81 16.76
N SER A 41 -32.05 20.09 17.83
CA SER A 41 -33.51 20.15 17.75
C SER A 41 -33.98 21.48 17.16
N GLY A 42 -34.99 21.43 16.31
CA GLY A 42 -35.71 22.62 15.86
C GLY A 42 -36.71 23.11 16.92
N LEU A 43 -37.38 24.21 16.60
CA LEU A 43 -38.31 24.87 17.52
C LEU A 43 -39.71 24.98 16.88
N SER A 44 -40.59 24.04 17.22
CA SER A 44 -41.88 23.87 16.53
C SER A 44 -42.79 25.10 16.55
N ARG A 45 -42.83 25.85 17.66
CA ARG A 45 -43.71 27.04 17.78
C ARG A 45 -43.28 28.17 16.85
N TYR A 46 -42.01 28.25 16.49
CA TYR A 46 -41.43 29.37 15.75
C TYR A 46 -40.83 28.94 14.41
N ASN A 47 -41.18 27.73 13.93
CA ASN A 47 -40.59 27.11 12.75
C ASN A 47 -39.04 27.09 12.73
N GLY A 48 -38.42 27.00 13.92
CA GLY A 48 -36.96 27.00 14.03
C GLY A 48 -36.37 25.68 13.52
N VAL A 49 -35.26 25.74 12.79
CA VAL A 49 -34.55 24.60 12.21
C VAL A 49 -33.28 24.32 13.02
N GLY A 50 -33.10 23.10 13.50
CA GLY A 50 -31.87 22.69 14.19
C GLY A 50 -30.70 22.51 13.23
N GLY A 51 -29.49 22.68 13.74
CA GLY A 51 -28.26 22.48 12.96
C GLY A 51 -27.94 21.00 12.77
N ASN A 52 -27.22 20.68 11.69
CA ASN A 52 -26.74 19.30 11.45
C ASN A 52 -25.55 18.97 12.36
N GLY A 53 -25.47 17.71 12.79
CA GLY A 53 -24.28 17.18 13.45
C GLY A 53 -23.11 17.04 12.48
N GLY A 54 -21.89 17.10 13.02
CA GLY A 54 -20.70 16.95 12.20
C GLY A 54 -20.44 15.49 11.81
N ASP A 55 -20.13 15.27 10.53
CA ASP A 55 -19.55 14.01 10.04
C ASP A 55 -18.13 13.77 10.58
N ILE A 56 -17.69 12.52 10.50
CA ILE A 56 -16.30 12.12 10.76
C ILE A 56 -15.64 11.67 9.46
N TYR A 57 -14.51 12.31 9.14
CA TYR A 57 -13.68 12.00 8.00
C TYR A 57 -12.31 11.49 8.43
N PHE A 58 -11.81 10.44 7.78
CA PHE A 58 -10.42 10.04 7.87
C PHE A 58 -9.62 10.67 6.74
N VAL A 59 -8.44 11.21 7.05
CA VAL A 59 -7.57 11.89 6.08
C VAL A 59 -6.26 11.14 5.97
N ALA A 60 -5.98 10.54 4.81
CA ALA A 60 -4.79 9.72 4.64
C ALA A 60 -3.54 10.61 4.49
N LYS A 61 -2.56 10.56 5.40
CA LYS A 61 -1.33 11.35 5.34
C LYS A 61 -0.08 10.45 5.22
N PRO A 62 0.73 10.59 4.15
CA PRO A 62 1.97 9.83 3.97
C PRO A 62 3.07 10.08 5.01
N SER A 63 2.91 11.10 5.85
CA SER A 63 3.87 11.43 6.92
C SER A 63 3.62 10.66 8.21
N LEU A 64 2.50 9.97 8.34
CA LEU A 64 2.11 9.27 9.57
C LEU A 64 2.47 7.79 9.50
N ALA A 65 2.94 7.25 10.62
CA ALA A 65 3.10 5.82 10.83
C ALA A 65 1.88 5.22 11.55
N PHE A 66 1.68 3.91 11.45
CA PHE A 66 0.55 3.24 12.12
C PHE A 66 0.57 3.41 13.65
N THR A 67 1.76 3.45 14.23
CA THR A 67 1.96 3.69 15.66
C THR A 67 1.50 5.08 16.10
N ASP A 68 1.42 6.06 15.19
CA ASP A 68 0.96 7.41 15.49
C ASP A 68 -0.55 7.49 15.72
N ILE A 69 -1.32 6.51 15.24
CA ILE A 69 -2.77 6.42 15.50
C ILE A 69 -3.03 6.35 17.01
N LYS A 70 -2.30 5.47 17.70
CA LYS A 70 -2.42 5.32 19.16
C LYS A 70 -2.07 6.62 19.90
N LYS A 71 -1.00 7.30 19.47
CA LYS A 71 -0.57 8.58 20.05
C LYS A 71 -1.64 9.65 19.85
N ARG A 72 -2.22 9.74 18.65
CA ARG A 72 -3.28 10.72 18.32
C ARG A 72 -4.59 10.47 19.04
N LEU A 73 -4.93 9.20 19.30
CA LEU A 73 -6.11 8.84 20.09
C LEU A 73 -5.95 9.07 21.59
N LYS A 74 -4.76 9.48 22.07
CA LYS A 74 -4.45 9.77 23.49
C LYS A 74 -4.99 8.69 24.44
N ASN A 75 -4.88 7.42 24.04
CA ASN A 75 -5.42 6.24 24.74
C ASN A 75 -6.95 6.20 24.96
N LYS A 76 -7.73 7.16 24.46
CA LYS A 76 -9.20 7.15 24.61
C LYS A 76 -9.90 6.21 23.63
N MET A 77 -9.21 5.79 22.56
CA MET A 77 -9.72 4.93 21.47
C MET A 77 -11.12 5.34 20.98
N LYS A 78 -11.36 6.65 20.94
CA LYS A 78 -12.67 7.26 20.63
C LYS A 78 -12.45 8.46 19.71
N ILE A 79 -13.22 8.52 18.63
CA ILE A 79 -13.29 9.68 17.74
C ILE A 79 -14.73 10.18 17.74
N ARG A 80 -14.90 11.47 18.04
CA ARG A 80 -16.22 12.10 18.14
C ARG A 80 -16.25 13.37 17.32
N SER A 81 -17.39 13.65 16.71
CA SER A 81 -17.66 14.95 16.09
C SER A 81 -18.62 15.78 16.94
N GLU A 82 -18.65 17.08 16.68
CA GLU A 82 -19.53 18.03 17.36
C GLU A 82 -21.00 17.83 16.98
N ASN A 83 -21.93 18.11 17.89
CA ASN A 83 -23.37 18.09 17.62
C ASN A 83 -23.81 19.43 17.04
N GLY A 84 -24.84 19.40 16.20
CA GLY A 84 -25.49 20.62 15.72
C GLY A 84 -26.22 21.34 16.85
N GLU A 85 -26.28 22.67 16.77
CA GLU A 85 -26.96 23.48 17.78
C GLU A 85 -28.48 23.42 17.60
N ALA A 86 -29.20 23.51 18.71
CA ALA A 86 -30.66 23.60 18.69
C ALA A 86 -31.10 25.01 18.29
N ALA A 87 -32.24 25.10 17.61
CA ALA A 87 -32.91 26.37 17.37
C ALA A 87 -33.45 26.93 18.70
N THR A 88 -33.20 28.21 18.94
CA THR A 88 -33.68 28.95 20.13
C THR A 88 -34.65 30.06 19.71
N LYS A 89 -35.33 30.68 20.68
CA LYS A 89 -36.25 31.80 20.40
C LYS A 89 -35.56 33.00 19.75
N ILE A 90 -34.26 33.16 20.01
CA ILE A 90 -33.44 34.27 19.51
C ILE A 90 -32.78 33.87 18.18
N MET A 91 -32.38 32.61 18.06
CA MET A 91 -31.71 32.06 16.88
C MET A 91 -32.51 30.89 16.32
N LEU A 92 -33.42 31.18 15.40
CA LEU A 92 -34.34 30.20 14.81
C LEU A 92 -33.63 29.18 13.90
N ILE A 93 -32.40 29.44 13.46
CA ILE A 93 -31.59 28.51 12.67
C ILE A 93 -30.39 28.10 13.53
N GLY A 94 -30.38 26.86 14.01
CA GLY A 94 -29.28 26.29 14.76
C GLY A 94 -28.04 26.10 13.88
N GLN A 95 -26.86 26.40 14.42
CA GLN A 95 -25.61 26.27 13.68
C GLN A 95 -25.26 24.80 13.42
N HIS A 96 -24.81 24.52 12.19
CA HIS A 96 -24.25 23.22 11.84
C HIS A 96 -22.92 23.01 12.58
N ALA A 97 -22.72 21.80 13.10
CA ALA A 97 -21.49 21.44 13.78
C ALA A 97 -20.32 21.32 12.80
N LYS A 98 -19.10 21.53 13.29
CA LYS A 98 -17.90 21.29 12.50
C LYS A 98 -17.67 19.78 12.33
N HIS A 99 -17.25 19.40 11.13
CA HIS A 99 -16.81 18.04 10.85
C HIS A 99 -15.52 17.71 11.60
N GLN A 100 -15.40 16.48 12.07
CA GLN A 100 -14.17 15.99 12.67
C GLN A 100 -13.30 15.33 11.60
N PHE A 101 -12.08 15.82 11.44
CA PHE A 101 -11.06 15.20 10.60
C PHE A 101 -10.07 14.43 11.46
N PHE A 102 -9.84 13.16 11.14
CA PHE A 102 -8.86 12.32 11.81
C PHE A 102 -7.80 11.86 10.82
N ASP A 103 -6.57 12.35 10.99
CA ASP A 103 -5.49 11.96 10.11
C ASP A 103 -5.04 10.52 10.40
N VAL A 104 -4.96 9.71 9.36
CA VAL A 104 -4.49 8.33 9.40
C VAL A 104 -3.37 8.12 8.38
N PRO A 105 -2.44 7.19 8.59
CA PRO A 105 -1.51 6.76 7.56
C PRO A 105 -2.18 6.31 6.26
N VAL A 106 -1.45 6.44 5.15
CA VAL A 106 -1.86 5.84 3.88
C VAL A 106 -1.72 4.32 3.98
N GLY A 107 -2.64 3.57 3.35
CA GLY A 107 -2.63 2.10 3.35
C GLY A 107 -3.42 1.50 4.51
N ILE A 108 -4.39 2.23 5.05
CA ILE A 108 -5.25 1.76 6.13
C ILE A 108 -6.62 1.35 5.58
N GLU A 109 -7.17 0.27 6.12
CA GLU A 109 -8.56 -0.12 5.93
C GLU A 109 -9.36 0.15 7.21
N VAL A 110 -10.54 0.73 7.05
CA VAL A 110 -11.48 0.97 8.13
C VAL A 110 -12.66 0.04 7.93
N VAL A 111 -12.86 -0.86 8.89
CA VAL A 111 -13.90 -1.91 8.83
C VAL A 111 -14.87 -1.71 9.98
N ASP A 112 -16.16 -1.74 9.70
CA ASP A 112 -17.21 -1.79 10.71
C ASP A 112 -17.10 -3.14 11.43
N ARG A 113 -16.89 -3.14 12.75
CA ARG A 113 -16.67 -4.35 13.53
C ARG A 113 -17.91 -5.24 13.60
N GLU A 114 -19.09 -4.64 13.70
CA GLU A 114 -20.33 -5.39 13.89
C GLU A 114 -20.80 -6.00 12.56
N LYS A 115 -20.77 -5.19 11.50
CA LYS A 115 -21.21 -5.62 10.16
C LYS A 115 -20.10 -6.34 9.38
N ASN A 116 -18.89 -6.33 9.91
CA ASN A 116 -17.67 -6.83 9.27
C ASN A 116 -17.51 -6.29 7.83
N LYS A 117 -17.91 -5.03 7.64
CA LYS A 117 -18.02 -4.37 6.33
C LYS A 117 -16.91 -3.35 6.17
N LEU A 118 -16.18 -3.41 5.06
CA LEU A 118 -15.23 -2.37 4.70
C LEU A 118 -15.97 -1.04 4.48
N ILE A 119 -15.66 -0.04 5.31
CA ILE A 119 -16.21 1.31 5.20
C ILE A 119 -15.41 2.11 4.18
N ALA A 120 -14.09 2.14 4.37
CA ALA A 120 -13.19 2.91 3.53
C ALA A 120 -11.79 2.29 3.47
N ARG A 121 -11.14 2.45 2.31
CA ARG A 121 -9.71 2.17 2.13
C ARG A 121 -8.97 3.48 1.91
N CYS A 122 -8.18 3.87 2.90
CA CYS A 122 -7.40 5.11 2.92
C CYS A 122 -6.13 4.98 2.07
N SER A 123 -6.30 4.88 0.75
CA SER A 123 -5.21 4.65 -0.23
C SER A 123 -4.68 5.93 -0.88
N LYS A 124 -5.54 6.91 -1.14
CA LYS A 124 -5.16 8.17 -1.81
C LYS A 124 -4.71 9.18 -0.75
N PRO A 125 -3.48 9.72 -0.85
CA PRO A 125 -3.02 10.68 0.14
C PRO A 125 -3.78 12.00 0.05
N PHE A 126 -3.93 12.62 1.22
CA PHE A 126 -4.68 13.83 1.50
C PHE A 126 -6.18 13.76 1.17
N HIS A 127 -6.67 12.61 0.68
CA HIS A 127 -8.08 12.39 0.43
C HIS A 127 -8.86 12.21 1.74
N ARG A 128 -10.09 12.74 1.75
CA ARG A 128 -11.01 12.71 2.89
C ARG A 128 -12.02 11.58 2.69
N TYR A 129 -11.94 10.57 3.53
CA TYR A 129 -12.83 9.42 3.50
C TYR A 129 -13.93 9.61 4.55
N LEU A 130 -15.19 9.68 4.13
CA LEU A 130 -16.32 9.72 5.05
C LEU A 130 -16.43 8.39 5.79
N ILE A 131 -16.29 8.42 7.11
CA ILE A 131 -16.39 7.22 7.94
C ILE A 131 -17.77 7.13 8.60
N ALA A 132 -18.26 8.22 9.16
CA ALA A 132 -19.55 8.25 9.85
C ALA A 132 -20.29 9.57 9.56
N ARG A 133 -21.58 9.49 9.27
CA ARG A 133 -22.43 10.65 8.97
C ARG A 133 -23.02 11.27 10.23
N GLY A 134 -23.01 12.59 10.28
CA GLY A 134 -23.71 13.36 11.29
C GLY A 134 -25.21 13.28 11.12
N GLY A 135 -25.92 13.49 12.22
CA GLY A 135 -27.38 13.56 12.25
C GLY A 135 -27.91 14.83 11.59
N GLU A 136 -29.04 14.70 10.91
CA GLU A 136 -29.79 15.81 10.33
C GLU A 136 -30.45 16.62 11.46
N GLY A 137 -30.34 17.94 11.38
CA GLY A 137 -30.97 18.86 12.31
C GLY A 137 -32.50 18.85 12.16
N GLY A 138 -33.21 19.09 13.26
CA GLY A 138 -34.68 19.03 13.32
C GLY A 138 -35.36 20.16 12.56
N TYR A 139 -36.25 19.85 11.62
CA TYR A 139 -37.11 20.82 10.93
C TYR A 139 -38.55 20.30 10.82
N SER A 140 -39.45 21.14 10.28
CA SER A 140 -40.89 20.89 10.21
C SER A 140 -41.27 19.48 9.74
N LYS A 141 -40.67 18.98 8.64
CA LYS A 141 -41.02 17.66 8.08
C LYS A 141 -40.65 16.46 8.96
N ILE A 142 -39.66 16.62 9.85
CA ILE A 142 -39.23 15.57 10.79
C ILE A 142 -39.67 15.87 12.23
N GLY A 143 -40.68 16.74 12.39
CA GLY A 143 -41.26 17.08 13.69
C GLY A 143 -40.31 17.85 14.61
N TYR A 144 -39.40 18.63 14.04
CA TYR A 144 -38.42 19.45 14.75
C TYR A 144 -37.45 18.67 15.67
N LYS A 145 -37.39 17.34 15.56
CA LYS A 145 -36.44 16.51 16.31
C LYS A 145 -35.24 16.20 15.43
N GLY A 146 -34.04 16.55 15.90
CA GLY A 146 -32.80 16.19 15.21
C GLY A 146 -32.55 14.68 15.27
N SER A 147 -31.97 14.12 14.22
CA SER A 147 -31.60 12.71 14.18
C SER A 147 -30.23 12.47 14.82
N LYS A 148 -29.99 11.24 15.26
CA LYS A 148 -28.69 10.85 15.81
C LYS A 148 -27.70 10.64 14.67
N GLY A 149 -26.46 11.06 14.89
CA GLY A 149 -25.36 10.69 14.00
C GLY A 149 -25.02 9.20 14.15
N ASP A 150 -24.28 8.70 13.17
CA ASP A 150 -23.76 7.35 13.13
C ASP A 150 -22.87 7.05 14.34
N THR A 151 -23.11 5.91 14.99
CA THR A 151 -22.28 5.41 16.10
C THR A 151 -22.01 3.93 15.95
N PHE A 152 -20.74 3.56 15.85
CA PHE A 152 -20.31 2.17 15.77
C PHE A 152 -18.81 2.04 16.10
N ASP A 153 -18.40 0.81 16.39
CA ASP A 153 -16.99 0.48 16.56
C ASP A 153 -16.37 0.13 15.21
N VAL A 154 -15.23 0.73 14.91
CA VAL A 154 -14.43 0.38 13.74
C VAL A 154 -13.13 -0.28 14.13
N GLU A 155 -12.70 -1.21 13.31
CA GLU A 155 -11.36 -1.72 13.31
C GLU A 155 -10.56 -1.02 12.22
N ILE A 156 -9.47 -0.39 12.64
CA ILE A 156 -8.50 0.22 11.77
C ILE A 156 -7.38 -0.79 11.57
N HIS A 157 -7.23 -1.27 10.34
CA HIS A 157 -6.23 -2.26 9.97
C HIS A 157 -5.16 -1.60 9.13
N LEU A 158 -3.90 -1.87 9.48
CA LEU A 158 -2.78 -1.53 8.62
C LEU A 158 -2.69 -2.56 7.50
N LYS A 159 -3.13 -2.20 6.30
CA LYS A 159 -2.86 -3.00 5.10
C LYS A 159 -1.78 -2.31 4.29
N LEU A 160 -0.54 -2.41 4.76
CA LEU A 160 0.65 -1.98 4.03
C LEU A 160 0.93 -2.93 2.88
N ARG A 161 0.05 -2.94 1.90
CA ARG A 161 0.44 -3.41 0.58
C ARG A 161 1.20 -2.26 -0.07
N PRO A 162 2.55 -2.28 -0.18
CA PRO A 162 3.15 -1.48 -1.23
C PRO A 162 2.43 -1.86 -2.52
N ASN A 163 1.98 -0.91 -3.31
CA ASN A 163 1.36 -1.27 -4.59
C ASN A 163 2.39 -2.02 -5.45
N ILE A 164 3.67 -1.67 -5.28
CA ILE A 164 4.80 -2.20 -6.05
C ILE A 164 5.95 -2.59 -5.11
N GLY A 165 6.43 -3.83 -5.23
CA GLY A 165 7.66 -4.28 -4.58
C GLY A 165 8.78 -4.45 -5.59
N LEU A 166 9.93 -3.81 -5.37
CA LEU A 166 11.12 -4.02 -6.19
C LEU A 166 11.82 -5.31 -5.76
N LEU A 167 12.04 -6.19 -6.74
CA LEU A 167 12.71 -7.47 -6.60
C LEU A 167 13.96 -7.47 -7.47
N GLY A 168 15.06 -8.03 -6.98
CA GLY A 168 16.27 -8.18 -7.79
C GLY A 168 17.53 -8.37 -6.95
N PHE A 169 18.58 -8.84 -7.60
CA PHE A 169 19.88 -9.01 -6.97
C PHE A 169 20.53 -7.69 -6.52
N PRO A 170 21.52 -7.74 -5.62
CA PRO A 170 22.38 -6.60 -5.33
C PRO A 170 22.92 -5.97 -6.62
N ASN A 171 23.12 -4.64 -6.62
CA ASN A 171 23.66 -3.87 -7.76
C ASN A 171 22.86 -3.90 -9.08
N ALA A 172 21.69 -4.56 -9.13
CA ALA A 172 20.78 -4.50 -10.28
C ALA A 172 20.23 -3.08 -10.56
N GLY A 173 20.40 -2.15 -9.62
CA GLY A 173 19.99 -0.75 -9.74
C GLY A 173 18.59 -0.42 -9.24
N LYS A 174 18.02 -1.25 -8.34
CA LYS A 174 16.71 -1.01 -7.70
C LYS A 174 16.62 0.37 -7.03
N SER A 175 17.59 0.73 -6.20
CA SER A 175 17.59 2.03 -5.50
C SER A 175 17.77 3.20 -6.46
N THR A 176 18.58 3.03 -7.52
CA THR A 176 18.73 4.03 -8.59
C THR A 176 17.42 4.23 -9.35
N LEU A 177 16.71 3.14 -9.67
CA LEU A 177 15.40 3.18 -10.31
C LEU A 177 14.38 3.91 -9.44
N LEU A 178 14.37 3.61 -8.13
CA LEU A 178 13.49 4.28 -7.17
C LEU A 178 13.77 5.79 -7.08
N LYS A 179 15.04 6.21 -7.08
CA LYS A 179 15.45 7.62 -7.11
C LYS A 179 15.15 8.31 -8.44
N ALA A 180 15.19 7.60 -9.56
CA ALA A 180 14.83 8.14 -10.87
C ALA A 180 13.32 8.41 -10.96
N LEU A 181 12.50 7.52 -10.36
CA LEU A 181 11.04 7.63 -10.35
C LEU A 181 10.54 8.72 -9.41
N VAL A 182 11.13 8.79 -8.22
CA VAL A 182 10.61 9.58 -7.11
C VAL A 182 11.70 10.54 -6.64
N PRO A 183 11.40 11.84 -6.49
CA PRO A 183 12.36 12.79 -5.93
C PRO A 183 12.94 12.27 -4.61
N GLU A 184 14.24 12.41 -4.39
CA GLU A 184 14.95 11.82 -3.24
C GLU A 184 14.30 12.18 -1.90
N LYS A 185 13.74 13.40 -1.78
CA LYS A 185 13.03 13.89 -0.59
C LYS A 185 11.75 13.11 -0.24
N SER A 186 11.18 12.38 -1.20
CA SER A 186 9.98 11.53 -0.99
C SER A 186 10.32 10.09 -0.63
N VAL A 187 11.59 9.70 -0.71
CA VAL A 187 12.06 8.38 -0.28
C VAL A 187 12.13 8.38 1.24
N LYS A 188 11.35 7.52 1.88
CA LYS A 188 11.34 7.36 3.34
C LYS A 188 11.78 5.97 3.72
N ILE A 189 12.67 5.89 4.69
CA ILE A 189 13.00 4.63 5.35
C ILE A 189 11.78 4.26 6.20
N ALA A 190 11.16 3.12 5.90
CA ALA A 190 10.00 2.65 6.64
C ALA A 190 10.44 1.65 7.72
N ASP A 191 10.14 1.97 8.98
CA ASP A 191 10.29 1.05 10.11
C ASP A 191 8.99 0.26 10.26
N TYR A 192 8.76 -0.73 9.39
CA TYR A 192 7.60 -1.58 9.54
C TYR A 192 7.80 -2.56 10.70
N ALA A 193 6.77 -2.80 11.49
CA ALA A 193 6.89 -3.62 12.70
C ALA A 193 7.40 -5.05 12.39
N PHE A 194 7.19 -5.54 11.16
CA PHE A 194 7.63 -6.85 10.68
C PHE A 194 8.97 -6.84 9.92
N THR A 195 9.64 -5.68 9.77
CA THR A 195 10.93 -5.59 9.07
C THR A 195 12.09 -5.78 10.03
N THR A 196 13.03 -6.67 9.72
CA THR A 196 14.40 -6.59 10.28
C THR A 196 15.34 -5.75 9.42
N VAL A 197 14.95 -5.46 8.18
CA VAL A 197 15.66 -4.51 7.31
C VAL A 197 14.67 -3.46 6.86
N ASN A 198 14.99 -2.19 7.09
CA ASN A 198 14.10 -1.09 6.78
C ASN A 198 14.00 -0.90 5.26
N PRO A 199 12.86 -1.22 4.61
CA PRO A 199 12.71 -0.97 3.19
C PRO A 199 12.64 0.53 2.92
N GLN A 200 13.13 0.93 1.76
CA GLN A 200 12.95 2.31 1.30
C GLN A 200 11.61 2.38 0.58
N VAL A 201 10.68 3.14 1.16
CA VAL A 201 9.35 3.32 0.61
C VAL A 201 9.28 4.69 -0.02
N ALA A 202 9.05 4.70 -1.32
CA ALA A 202 8.88 5.92 -2.10
C ALA A 202 7.42 6.06 -2.51
N PHE A 203 6.94 7.30 -2.47
CA PHE A 203 5.59 7.65 -2.89
C PHE A 203 5.67 8.36 -4.25
N PHE A 204 5.42 7.62 -5.33
CA PHE A 204 5.38 8.18 -6.68
C PHE A 204 4.06 8.92 -6.89
N LYS A 205 4.13 10.23 -7.08
CA LYS A 205 2.98 11.05 -7.50
C LYS A 205 3.11 11.36 -8.99
N ASN A 206 2.07 11.11 -9.77
CA ASN A 206 2.04 11.61 -11.15
C ASN A 206 2.08 13.16 -11.10
N LYS A 207 3.01 13.78 -11.84
CA LYS A 207 3.18 15.23 -11.88
C LYS A 207 2.14 15.94 -12.77
N GLU A 208 1.39 15.18 -13.57
CA GLU A 208 0.27 15.71 -14.34
C GLU A 208 -0.89 16.02 -13.38
N GLU A 209 -0.78 17.14 -12.65
CA GLU A 209 -1.88 17.71 -11.84
C GLU A 209 -3.03 18.23 -12.72
N PHE A 210 -2.88 18.27 -14.04
CA PHE A 210 -3.77 19.02 -14.94
C PHE A 210 -4.78 18.19 -15.75
N SER A 211 -4.74 16.85 -15.71
CA SER A 211 -5.81 16.04 -16.29
C SER A 211 -6.86 15.73 -15.24
N VAL A 212 -8.02 16.39 -15.35
CA VAL A 212 -9.23 16.13 -14.53
C VAL A 212 -9.63 14.64 -14.54
N GLU A 213 -9.21 13.90 -15.56
CA GLU A 213 -9.50 12.49 -15.76
C GLU A 213 -8.55 11.55 -14.98
N ASP A 214 -7.36 12.03 -14.60
CA ASP A 214 -6.34 11.22 -13.93
C ASP A 214 -6.07 11.75 -12.50
N PRO A 215 -6.88 11.36 -11.49
CA PRO A 215 -6.67 11.85 -10.15
C PRO A 215 -5.25 11.51 -9.70
N SER A 216 -4.53 12.48 -9.13
CA SER A 216 -3.16 12.28 -8.63
C SER A 216 -3.13 11.05 -7.72
N PHE A 217 -2.46 9.99 -8.19
CA PHE A 217 -2.32 8.75 -7.44
C PHE A 217 -0.95 8.70 -6.79
N THR A 218 -0.84 7.86 -5.78
CA THR A 218 0.41 7.65 -5.08
C THR A 218 0.70 6.17 -5.05
N LEU A 219 1.73 5.74 -5.79
CA LEU A 219 2.24 4.38 -5.68
C LEU A 219 3.26 4.33 -4.56
N SER A 220 3.05 3.44 -3.60
CA SER A 220 4.07 3.02 -2.65
C SER A 220 4.96 1.99 -3.33
N ILE A 221 6.20 2.38 -3.61
CA ILE A 221 7.24 1.51 -4.13
C ILE A 221 8.17 1.17 -2.97
N ALA A 222 8.27 -0.11 -2.63
CA ALA A 222 9.23 -0.57 -1.63
C ALA A 222 10.47 -1.12 -2.35
N ASP A 223 11.63 -0.46 -2.19
CA ASP A 223 12.92 -1.07 -2.48
C ASP A 223 13.33 -1.93 -1.28
N LEU A 224 13.40 -3.22 -1.55
CA LEU A 224 13.79 -4.23 -0.59
C LEU A 224 15.30 -4.52 -0.77
N PRO A 225 16.07 -4.70 0.31
CA PRO A 225 17.52 -5.01 0.23
C PRO A 225 17.75 -6.26 -0.63
N GLY A 226 18.59 -6.19 -1.66
CA GLY A 226 18.70 -7.25 -2.69
C GLY A 226 18.80 -8.67 -2.14
N ILE A 227 18.14 -9.62 -2.82
CA ILE A 227 18.18 -11.02 -2.42
C ILE A 227 19.61 -11.52 -2.52
N ILE A 228 20.16 -12.01 -1.41
CA ILE A 228 21.37 -12.82 -1.45
C ILE A 228 20.96 -14.26 -1.78
N GLU A 229 21.64 -14.88 -2.76
CA GLU A 229 21.41 -16.27 -3.12
C GLU A 229 21.31 -17.17 -1.87
N GLY A 230 20.35 -18.09 -1.88
CA GLY A 230 20.09 -18.96 -0.73
C GLY A 230 19.27 -18.28 0.37
N ALA A 231 18.55 -17.20 0.04
CA ALA A 231 17.55 -16.58 0.88
C ALA A 231 16.48 -17.56 1.40
N SER A 232 16.13 -18.55 0.58
CA SER A 232 15.24 -19.66 0.92
C SER A 232 15.90 -20.70 1.83
N MET A 233 17.23 -20.87 1.77
CA MET A 233 18.00 -21.83 2.58
C MET A 233 18.26 -21.36 4.02
N ASN A 234 17.31 -20.68 4.67
CA ASN A 234 17.41 -20.23 6.06
C ASN A 234 18.55 -19.25 6.39
N ARG A 235 19.17 -18.58 5.41
CA ARG A 235 19.91 -17.34 5.74
C ARG A 235 18.89 -16.29 6.12
N GLY A 236 18.61 -16.14 7.42
CA GLY A 236 17.46 -15.42 8.00
C GLY A 236 17.20 -13.98 7.53
N LYS A 237 18.04 -13.40 6.68
CA LYS A 237 17.77 -12.13 5.97
C LYS A 237 16.83 -12.33 4.76
N GLY A 238 16.93 -13.46 4.06
CA GLY A 238 16.24 -13.71 2.79
C GLY A 238 14.76 -14.07 2.91
N TYR A 239 14.43 -15.01 3.80
CA TYR A 239 13.03 -15.36 4.12
C TYR A 239 12.24 -14.12 4.59
N LYS A 240 12.87 -13.29 5.44
CA LYS A 240 12.27 -12.03 5.93
C LYS A 240 12.08 -11.01 4.81
N PHE A 241 13.00 -10.96 3.83
CA PHE A 241 12.86 -10.12 2.64
C PHE A 241 11.63 -10.50 1.81
N LEU A 242 11.45 -11.78 1.48
CA LEU A 242 10.37 -12.23 0.59
C LEU A 242 8.99 -12.04 1.23
N LYS A 243 8.91 -12.06 2.56
CA LYS A 243 7.70 -11.68 3.31
C LYS A 243 7.22 -10.28 2.98
N HIS A 244 8.10 -9.32 2.73
CA HIS A 244 7.68 -7.96 2.35
C HIS A 244 7.06 -7.92 0.94
N LEU A 245 7.52 -8.79 0.05
CA LEU A 245 6.98 -8.92 -1.31
C LEU A 245 5.58 -9.56 -1.33
N GLU A 246 5.21 -10.32 -0.30
CA GLU A 246 3.83 -10.83 -0.14
C GLU A 246 2.79 -9.72 -0.05
N TYR A 247 3.18 -8.56 0.46
CA TYR A 247 2.31 -7.41 0.52
C TYR A 247 2.28 -6.62 -0.79
N ALA A 248 3.22 -6.82 -1.71
CA ALA A 248 3.21 -6.11 -2.99
C ALA A 248 2.06 -6.56 -3.89
N ASP A 249 1.24 -5.66 -4.44
CA ASP A 249 0.21 -6.08 -5.42
C ASP A 249 0.86 -6.44 -6.77
N ILE A 250 1.88 -5.68 -7.19
CA ILE A 250 2.70 -5.95 -8.37
C ILE A 250 4.16 -6.11 -7.94
N VAL A 251 4.86 -7.05 -8.56
CA VAL A 251 6.30 -7.21 -8.41
C VAL A 251 7.00 -6.56 -9.60
N VAL A 252 7.97 -5.69 -9.35
CA VAL A 252 8.86 -5.17 -10.38
C VAL A 252 10.20 -5.85 -10.21
N MET A 253 10.51 -6.77 -11.12
CA MET A 253 11.78 -7.50 -11.13
C MET A 253 12.82 -6.69 -11.90
N VAL A 254 13.83 -6.18 -11.22
CA VAL A 254 14.93 -5.41 -11.80
C VAL A 254 16.13 -6.32 -11.98
N VAL A 255 16.59 -6.45 -13.21
CA VAL A 255 17.73 -7.29 -13.61
C VAL A 255 18.72 -6.44 -14.38
N ASP A 256 20.00 -6.68 -14.14
CA ASP A 256 21.09 -6.05 -14.87
C ASP A 256 21.26 -6.69 -16.25
N CYS A 257 21.24 -5.87 -17.31
CA CYS A 257 21.45 -6.32 -18.68
C CYS A 257 22.85 -6.90 -18.91
N GLN A 258 23.85 -6.50 -18.12
CA GLN A 258 25.20 -7.07 -18.19
C GLN A 258 25.32 -8.40 -17.45
N GLY A 259 24.23 -8.90 -16.85
CA GLY A 259 24.27 -10.09 -16.00
C GLY A 259 24.64 -9.77 -14.56
N PHE A 260 24.80 -10.83 -13.77
CA PHE A 260 25.02 -10.72 -12.33
C PHE A 260 26.12 -11.67 -11.87
N GLN A 261 27.02 -11.15 -11.06
CA GLN A 261 27.99 -11.94 -10.30
C GLN A 261 28.06 -11.38 -8.88
N LEU A 262 27.75 -12.20 -7.88
CA LEU A 262 27.69 -11.77 -6.48
C LEU A 262 29.10 -11.48 -5.92
N LYS A 263 30.09 -12.31 -6.28
CA LYS A 263 31.49 -12.18 -5.90
C LYS A 263 32.40 -12.68 -7.01
N ASN A 264 33.57 -12.06 -7.15
CA ASN A 264 34.64 -12.49 -8.05
C ASN A 264 35.43 -13.69 -7.47
N GLU A 265 34.73 -14.62 -6.80
CA GLU A 265 35.28 -15.88 -6.29
C GLU A 265 34.86 -17.00 -7.25
N LEU A 266 35.71 -18.03 -7.39
CA LEU A 266 35.47 -19.19 -8.28
C LEU A 266 34.14 -19.90 -7.99
N ASP A 267 33.62 -19.79 -6.76
CA ASP A 267 32.37 -20.43 -6.33
C ASP A 267 31.11 -19.70 -6.83
N CYS A 268 31.22 -18.48 -7.35
CA CYS A 268 30.09 -17.68 -7.83
C CYS A 268 30.20 -17.46 -9.34
N PRO A 269 29.58 -18.33 -10.18
CA PRO A 269 29.61 -18.18 -11.63
C PRO A 269 28.91 -16.89 -12.05
N PHE A 270 29.45 -16.25 -13.10
CA PHE A 270 28.78 -15.16 -13.78
C PHE A 270 27.47 -15.66 -14.39
N ARG A 271 26.37 -14.95 -14.13
CA ARG A 271 25.03 -15.30 -14.60
C ARG A 271 24.57 -14.32 -15.64
N ASN A 272 24.11 -14.84 -16.78
CA ASN A 272 23.46 -14.02 -17.79
C ASN A 272 22.14 -13.41 -17.25
N PRO A 273 21.59 -12.37 -17.89
CA PRO A 273 20.32 -11.76 -17.46
C PRO A 273 19.17 -12.77 -17.39
N LEU A 274 19.13 -13.70 -18.35
CA LEU A 274 18.12 -14.76 -18.39
C LEU A 274 18.22 -15.71 -17.19
N GLU A 275 19.43 -16.15 -16.86
CA GLU A 275 19.69 -17.01 -15.70
C GLU A 275 19.34 -16.28 -14.40
N SER A 276 19.64 -14.99 -14.34
CA SER A 276 19.31 -14.14 -13.19
C SER A 276 17.79 -14.08 -12.95
N ILE A 277 17.00 -13.94 -14.03
CA ILE A 277 15.53 -13.98 -13.96
C ILE A 277 15.05 -15.35 -13.46
N ALA A 278 15.61 -16.43 -13.99
CA ALA A 278 15.24 -17.79 -13.59
C ALA A 278 15.50 -18.05 -12.11
N LEU A 279 16.68 -17.61 -11.61
CA LEU A 279 17.07 -17.72 -10.22
C LEU A 279 16.14 -16.91 -9.30
N LEU A 280 15.89 -15.64 -9.61
CA LEU A 280 14.97 -14.80 -8.82
C LEU A 280 13.56 -15.40 -8.76
N ASN A 281 13.06 -15.93 -9.88
CA ASN A 281 11.77 -16.60 -9.91
C ASN A 281 11.78 -17.84 -9.00
N ARG A 282 12.80 -18.68 -9.11
CA ARG A 282 12.93 -19.88 -8.26
C ARG A 282 13.02 -19.54 -6.78
N GLU A 283 13.75 -18.49 -6.40
CA GLU A 283 13.82 -18.05 -5.00
C GLU A 283 12.46 -17.61 -4.47
N VAL A 284 11.70 -16.85 -5.26
CA VAL A 284 10.34 -16.45 -4.92
C VAL A 284 9.40 -17.66 -4.84
N GLU A 285 9.52 -18.60 -5.77
CA GLU A 285 8.73 -19.83 -5.80
C GLU A 285 8.99 -20.71 -4.56
N LEU A 286 10.28 -20.90 -4.22
CA LEU A 286 10.71 -21.68 -3.05
C LEU A 286 10.20 -21.09 -1.74
N TYR A 287 10.05 -19.76 -1.67
CA TYR A 287 9.48 -19.10 -0.51
C TYR A 287 7.96 -19.24 -0.47
N ASN A 288 7.27 -18.86 -1.55
CA ASN A 288 5.82 -18.97 -1.64
C ASN A 288 5.35 -19.10 -3.10
N GLN A 289 4.82 -20.26 -3.45
CA GLN A 289 4.26 -20.52 -4.78
C GLN A 289 3.13 -19.55 -5.18
N LYS A 290 2.41 -18.97 -4.21
CA LYS A 290 1.38 -17.95 -4.50
C LYS A 290 2.00 -16.63 -4.96
N LEU A 291 3.20 -16.31 -4.48
CA LEU A 291 3.92 -15.09 -4.83
C LEU A 291 4.43 -15.15 -6.28
N ALA A 292 4.84 -16.34 -6.74
CA ALA A 292 5.24 -16.57 -8.14
C ALA A 292 4.09 -16.39 -9.15
N ARG A 293 2.83 -16.44 -8.70
CA ARG A 293 1.64 -16.21 -9.54
C ARG A 293 1.22 -14.75 -9.66
N LYS A 294 1.88 -13.82 -8.95
CA LYS A 294 1.56 -12.40 -9.02
C LYS A 294 1.93 -11.80 -10.38
N PRO A 295 1.24 -10.72 -10.81
CA PRO A 295 1.66 -9.98 -11.99
C PRO A 295 3.06 -9.38 -11.77
N VAL A 296 3.97 -9.65 -12.72
CA VAL A 296 5.35 -9.17 -12.66
C VAL A 296 5.62 -8.22 -13.83
N ILE A 297 6.33 -7.13 -13.57
CA ILE A 297 6.95 -6.29 -14.58
C ILE A 297 8.44 -6.58 -14.55
N CYS A 298 9.01 -7.05 -15.68
CA CYS A 298 10.45 -7.24 -15.80
C CYS A 298 11.10 -5.95 -16.29
N VAL A 299 12.10 -5.47 -15.57
CA VAL A 299 12.88 -4.29 -15.90
C VAL A 299 14.31 -4.72 -16.17
N LEU A 300 14.73 -4.59 -17.42
CA LEU A 300 16.10 -4.83 -17.89
C LEU A 300 16.84 -3.49 -17.79
N ASN A 301 17.66 -3.35 -16.75
CA ASN A 301 18.34 -2.11 -16.39
C ASN A 301 19.79 -2.07 -16.89
N LYS A 302 20.36 -0.86 -16.98
CA LYS A 302 21.73 -0.56 -17.42
C LYS A 302 21.99 -0.76 -18.93
N ILE A 303 20.98 -0.52 -19.77
CA ILE A 303 21.15 -0.52 -21.25
C ILE A 303 22.21 0.49 -21.76
N ASP A 304 22.59 1.47 -20.93
CA ASP A 304 23.65 2.44 -21.23
C ASP A 304 25.05 1.84 -21.23
N ALA A 305 25.26 0.72 -20.53
CA ALA A 305 26.56 0.04 -20.45
C ALA A 305 26.75 -1.04 -21.52
N LEU A 306 25.77 -1.23 -22.41
CA LEU A 306 25.79 -2.26 -23.44
C LEU A 306 26.23 -1.71 -24.80
N ASP A 307 26.96 -2.53 -25.54
CA ASP A 307 27.27 -2.28 -26.94
C ASP A 307 26.06 -2.54 -27.84
N GLU A 308 26.10 -2.06 -29.10
CA GLU A 308 24.98 -2.22 -30.04
C GLU A 308 24.61 -3.71 -30.29
N ASN A 309 25.61 -4.59 -30.35
CA ASN A 309 25.39 -6.03 -30.48
C ASN A 309 24.70 -6.62 -29.23
N GLU A 310 25.08 -6.16 -28.04
CA GLU A 310 24.45 -6.62 -26.80
C GLU A 310 23.03 -6.07 -26.65
N LYS A 311 22.78 -4.82 -27.06
CA LYS A 311 21.44 -4.22 -27.09
C LYS A 311 20.48 -5.01 -27.98
N THR A 312 20.93 -5.48 -29.14
CA THR A 312 20.08 -6.32 -30.01
C THR A 312 19.76 -7.66 -29.36
N ASN A 313 20.71 -8.28 -28.66
CA ASN A 313 20.49 -9.49 -27.86
C ASN A 313 19.52 -9.27 -26.69
N ILE A 314 19.62 -8.14 -25.98
CA ILE A 314 18.68 -7.82 -24.91
C ILE A 314 17.27 -7.53 -25.45
N SER A 315 17.16 -6.87 -26.60
CA SER A 315 15.88 -6.63 -27.25
C SER A 315 15.21 -7.93 -27.72
N SER A 316 15.98 -8.91 -28.22
CA SER A 316 15.45 -10.24 -28.57
C SER A 316 15.05 -11.04 -27.32
N LEU A 317 15.81 -10.92 -26.23
CA LEU A 317 15.48 -11.49 -24.92
C LEU A 317 14.19 -10.87 -24.34
N ALA A 318 14.00 -9.56 -24.45
CA ALA A 318 12.79 -8.88 -24.00
C ALA A 318 11.52 -9.41 -24.71
N LYS A 319 11.60 -9.62 -26.03
CA LYS A 319 10.52 -10.25 -26.80
C LYS A 319 10.27 -11.71 -26.36
N SER A 320 11.33 -12.45 -26.08
CA SER A 320 11.24 -13.84 -25.62
C SER A 320 10.58 -13.95 -24.24
N LEU A 321 10.89 -13.03 -23.32
CA LEU A 321 10.28 -12.94 -21.98
C LEU A 321 8.78 -12.66 -22.05
N GLN A 322 8.34 -11.75 -22.94
CA GLN A 322 6.92 -11.47 -23.15
C GLN A 322 6.16 -12.70 -23.67
N SER A 323 6.78 -13.52 -24.52
CA SER A 323 6.17 -14.73 -25.07
C SER A 323 6.14 -15.93 -24.11
N GLN A 324 6.71 -15.81 -22.91
CA GLN A 324 6.89 -16.91 -21.93
C GLN A 324 7.72 -18.12 -22.42
N LYS A 325 8.28 -18.08 -23.64
CA LYS A 325 9.18 -19.12 -24.19
C LYS A 325 10.60 -19.07 -23.61
N TRP A 326 10.88 -18.10 -22.75
CA TRP A 326 12.19 -17.91 -22.13
C TRP A 326 12.61 -19.08 -21.24
N ILE A 327 11.66 -19.87 -20.74
CA ILE A 327 11.91 -21.02 -19.84
C ILE A 327 12.72 -22.10 -20.55
N ASP A 328 12.44 -22.35 -21.82
CA ASP A 328 13.09 -23.40 -22.61
C ASP A 328 14.57 -23.07 -22.89
N MET A 329 14.90 -21.77 -22.91
CA MET A 329 16.25 -21.26 -23.12
C MET A 329 17.15 -21.37 -21.87
N VAL A 330 16.57 -21.68 -20.70
CA VAL A 330 17.32 -21.85 -19.45
C VAL A 330 17.68 -23.32 -19.25
N PRO A 331 18.88 -23.65 -18.74
CA PRO A 331 19.24 -25.00 -18.31
C PRO A 331 18.21 -25.62 -17.36
N GLU A 332 17.95 -26.92 -17.51
CA GLU A 332 16.88 -27.62 -16.77
C GLU A 332 17.00 -27.46 -15.25
N GLU A 333 18.24 -27.43 -14.75
CA GLU A 333 18.56 -27.29 -13.33
C GLU A 333 18.05 -25.97 -12.73
N MET A 334 17.92 -24.91 -13.53
CA MET A 334 17.50 -23.57 -13.09
C MET A 334 16.04 -23.26 -13.42
N ARG A 335 15.33 -24.12 -14.13
CA ARG A 335 13.93 -23.86 -14.52
C ARG A 335 13.01 -23.86 -13.28
N PRO A 336 12.24 -22.77 -13.05
CA PRO A 336 11.22 -22.74 -12.00
C PRO A 336 10.04 -23.65 -12.38
N LYS A 337 9.37 -24.28 -11.40
CA LYS A 337 8.18 -25.09 -11.69
C LYS A 337 6.97 -24.20 -11.99
N ILE A 338 6.94 -23.01 -11.38
CA ILE A 338 5.91 -22.00 -11.62
C ILE A 338 6.58 -20.78 -12.28
N PRO A 339 6.55 -20.68 -13.62
CA PRO A 339 7.08 -19.51 -14.30
C PRO A 339 6.25 -18.27 -13.96
N MET A 340 6.92 -17.17 -13.62
CA MET A 340 6.29 -15.87 -13.42
C MET A 340 5.76 -15.33 -14.74
N ARG A 341 4.54 -14.82 -14.69
CA ARG A 341 3.94 -14.12 -15.83
C ARG A 341 4.42 -12.67 -15.84
N PHE A 342 5.21 -12.32 -16.86
CA PHE A 342 5.62 -10.96 -17.15
C PHE A 342 4.53 -10.26 -17.96
N GLU A 343 3.81 -9.32 -17.33
CA GLU A 343 2.79 -8.52 -18.04
C GLU A 343 3.46 -7.51 -18.98
N HIS A 344 4.58 -6.94 -18.53
CA HIS A 344 5.39 -6.02 -19.31
C HIS A 344 6.87 -6.30 -19.09
N VAL A 345 7.65 -6.11 -20.15
CA VAL A 345 9.11 -6.17 -20.12
C VAL A 345 9.61 -4.85 -20.65
N VAL A 346 10.29 -4.07 -19.80
CA VAL A 346 10.75 -2.72 -20.09
C VAL A 346 12.28 -2.70 -20.06
N GLN A 347 12.88 -2.05 -21.05
CA GLN A 347 14.31 -1.82 -21.13
C GLN A 347 14.59 -0.38 -20.75
N LEU A 348 15.44 -0.14 -19.74
CA LEU A 348 15.73 1.22 -19.30
C LEU A 348 17.15 1.38 -18.79
N SER A 349 17.54 2.64 -18.64
CA SER A 349 18.75 3.04 -17.92
C SER A 349 18.34 3.98 -16.80
N ALA A 350 18.28 3.44 -15.58
CA ALA A 350 17.92 4.22 -14.41
C ALA A 350 18.91 5.37 -14.16
N ARG A 351 20.17 5.24 -14.62
CA ARG A 351 21.21 6.26 -14.51
C ARG A 351 20.98 7.45 -15.45
N SER A 352 20.57 7.19 -16.69
CA SER A 352 20.30 8.25 -17.68
C SER A 352 18.95 8.95 -17.48
N GLY A 353 18.09 8.43 -16.60
CA GLY A 353 16.75 8.98 -16.35
C GLY A 353 15.73 8.65 -17.44
N LYS A 354 16.07 7.83 -18.45
CA LYS A 354 15.14 7.35 -19.47
C LYS A 354 14.21 6.29 -18.89
N ILE A 355 13.20 6.72 -18.13
CA ILE A 355 12.23 5.87 -17.43
C ILE A 355 10.79 6.08 -17.90
N ASP A 356 10.57 6.83 -18.98
CA ASP A 356 9.23 7.21 -19.46
C ASP A 356 8.38 5.99 -19.84
N GLU A 357 8.98 4.99 -20.48
CA GLU A 357 8.29 3.72 -20.78
C GLU A 357 7.84 3.02 -19.49
N PHE A 358 8.71 2.98 -18.48
CA PHE A 358 8.39 2.36 -17.20
C PHE A 358 7.29 3.13 -16.45
N THR A 359 7.34 4.46 -16.44
CA THR A 359 6.29 5.27 -15.81
C THR A 359 4.94 5.10 -16.51
N ASN A 360 4.91 4.99 -17.84
CA ASN A 360 3.70 4.68 -18.60
C ASN A 360 3.15 3.28 -18.28
N VAL A 361 4.01 2.26 -18.18
CA VAL A 361 3.60 0.92 -17.75
C VAL A 361 3.00 0.95 -16.34
N LEU A 362 3.61 1.69 -15.40
CA LEU A 362 3.06 1.87 -14.06
C LEU A 362 1.69 2.57 -14.08
N LYS A 363 1.50 3.57 -14.95
CA LYS A 363 0.20 4.24 -15.17
C LYS A 363 -0.84 3.28 -15.77
N LEU A 364 -0.46 2.40 -16.69
CA LEU A 364 -1.37 1.39 -17.25
C LEU A 364 -1.79 0.37 -16.20
N MET A 365 -0.83 -0.19 -15.47
CA MET A 365 -1.08 -1.17 -14.41
C MET A 365 -1.88 -0.62 -13.24
N ARG A 366 -1.91 0.71 -13.06
CA ARG A 366 -2.81 1.40 -12.11
C ARG A 366 -4.27 0.99 -12.32
N HIS A 367 -4.73 0.92 -13.58
CA HIS A 367 -6.12 0.56 -13.89
C HIS A 367 -6.42 -0.86 -13.37
N HIS A 368 -5.45 -1.78 -13.48
CA HIS A 368 -5.57 -3.11 -12.90
C HIS A 368 -5.52 -3.13 -11.38
N LEU A 369 -4.65 -2.33 -10.74
CA LEU A 369 -4.53 -2.24 -9.29
C LEU A 369 -5.77 -1.65 -8.60
N HIS A 370 -6.40 -0.66 -9.23
CA HIS A 370 -7.52 0.08 -8.67
C HIS A 370 -8.89 -0.37 -9.20
N ALA A 371 -8.96 -1.37 -10.07
CA ALA A 371 -10.22 -1.87 -10.66
C ALA A 371 -11.23 -2.44 -9.64
N LEU A 372 -10.84 -2.65 -8.39
CA LEU A 372 -11.82 -2.75 -7.30
C LEU A 372 -12.42 -1.35 -7.09
N LYS A 373 -13.37 -1.00 -7.97
CA LYS A 373 -14.26 0.16 -7.87
C LYS A 373 -14.63 0.33 -6.41
N ASP A 374 -14.34 1.51 -5.87
CA ASP A 374 -14.95 1.94 -4.62
C ASP A 374 -16.46 1.69 -4.77
N VAL A 375 -17.07 0.97 -3.83
CA VAL A 375 -18.51 0.63 -3.83
C VAL A 375 -19.40 1.90 -3.85
N GLN A 376 -18.81 3.09 -3.85
CA GLN A 376 -19.49 4.38 -3.97
C GLN A 376 -19.82 4.78 -5.43
N ASP A 377 -19.23 4.16 -6.46
CA ASP A 377 -19.61 4.44 -7.86
C ASP A 377 -20.80 3.56 -8.33
N ASN A 378 -21.80 3.40 -7.47
CA ASN A 378 -23.10 2.88 -7.89
C ASN A 378 -23.94 4.07 -8.40
N PRO A 379 -24.15 4.23 -9.72
CA PRO A 379 -24.87 5.37 -10.28
C PRO A 379 -26.34 5.42 -9.88
N GLU A 380 -26.89 4.36 -9.28
CA GLU A 380 -28.27 4.40 -8.77
C GLU A 380 -28.43 5.33 -7.56
N ASN A 381 -27.38 5.55 -6.75
CA ASN A 381 -27.48 6.45 -5.60
C ASN A 381 -27.24 7.93 -5.94
N THR A 382 -26.65 8.26 -7.10
CA THR A 382 -26.46 9.67 -7.49
C THR A 382 -27.75 10.33 -7.96
N LYS A 383 -28.79 9.57 -8.35
CA LYS A 383 -30.11 10.14 -8.66
C LYS A 383 -30.79 10.78 -7.44
N HIS A 384 -30.49 10.33 -6.23
CA HIS A 384 -31.06 10.94 -5.02
C HIS A 384 -30.25 12.12 -4.46
N VAL A 385 -28.98 12.27 -4.83
CA VAL A 385 -28.14 13.38 -4.31
C VAL A 385 -28.31 14.68 -5.12
N LYS A 386 -28.66 14.62 -6.40
CA LYS A 386 -28.83 15.82 -7.23
C LYS A 386 -30.06 16.70 -6.90
N LYS A 387 -30.95 16.30 -5.98
CA LYS A 387 -32.18 17.07 -5.65
C LYS A 387 -32.14 17.87 -4.34
N ARG A 388 -30.99 18.02 -3.67
CA ARG A 388 -30.91 18.80 -2.41
C ARG A 388 -29.88 19.94 -2.37
N PHE A 389 -29.35 20.35 -3.52
CA PHE A 389 -28.59 21.60 -3.64
C PHE A 389 -29.41 22.64 -4.43
N LEU A 390 -30.48 23.10 -3.78
CA LEU A 390 -31.18 24.37 -3.93
C LEU A 390 -31.71 24.68 -2.52
#